data_AF-A0A7C1EBL8-F1
#
_entry.id   AF-A0A7C1EBL8-F1
#
_cell.length_a   1.000
_cell.length_b   1.000
_cell.length_c   1.000
_cell.angle_alpha   90.00
_cell.angle_beta   90.00
_cell.angle_gamma   90.00
#
_symmetry.space_group_name_H-M   'P 1'
#
loop_
_entity.id
_entity.type
_entity.pdbx_description
1 polymer ?
#
loop_
_entity_poly.entity_id
_entity_poly.type
_entity_poly.pdbx_seq_one_letter_code
_entity_poly.pdbx_strand_id
1 'polypeptide(L)'
;MPWALLASTYLAFVGLEELLGPTRGYLAAFVVYWVGWCLLFPLWFLGKKELKRVLSPVRFSRSGAMAGGLVLLAVPPVLALATVFVTKIPQATVAVVLGSLGLAAVNGTAEEVLWRGVYIREFPGDMLRGFLYPTLGFALWHLAPQAVHPLS
;
A
#
# COMPACT_ATOMS: atom_id res chain seq x y z
N MET A 1 15.37 1.81 -1.95
CA MET A 1 14.48 2.38 -0.93
C MET A 1 13.59 1.38 -0.18
N PRO A 2 13.07 0.30 -0.78
CA PRO A 2 12.22 -0.66 -0.07
C PRO A 2 12.84 -1.22 1.21
N TRP A 3 14.16 -1.42 1.23
CA TRP A 3 14.88 -1.93 2.40
C TRP A 3 14.91 -0.95 3.57
N ALA A 4 15.13 0.34 3.30
CA ALA A 4 15.10 1.37 4.33
C ALA A 4 13.68 1.56 4.88
N LEU A 5 12.68 1.49 4.00
CA LEU A 5 11.27 1.49 4.38
C LEU A 5 10.97 0.29 5.28
N LEU A 6 11.25 -0.93 4.83
CA LEU A 6 11.04 -2.16 5.60
C LEU A 6 11.71 -2.09 6.98
N ALA A 7 13.00 -1.75 7.03
CA ALA A 7 13.76 -1.67 8.29
C ALA A 7 13.17 -0.63 9.24
N SER A 8 12.89 0.59 8.75
CA SER A 8 12.32 1.65 9.58
C SER A 8 10.90 1.32 10.07
N THR A 9 10.05 0.73 9.22
CA THR A 9 8.71 0.33 9.63
C THR A 9 8.75 -0.87 10.59
N TYR A 10 9.65 -1.83 10.38
CA TYR A 10 9.83 -2.95 11.31
C TYR A 10 10.16 -2.45 12.72
N LEU A 11 11.15 -1.55 12.82
CA LEU A 11 11.51 -0.94 14.10
C LEU A 11 10.35 -0.12 14.70
N ALA A 12 9.58 0.58 13.86
CA ALA A 12 8.40 1.30 14.33
C ALA A 12 7.32 0.37 14.87
N PHE A 13 7.02 -0.75 14.20
CA PHE A 13 6.04 -1.73 14.67
C PHE A 13 6.46 -2.33 16.01
N VAL A 14 7.68 -2.84 16.11
CA VAL A 14 8.21 -3.43 17.36
C VAL A 14 8.25 -2.40 18.49
N GLY A 15 8.85 -1.23 18.25
CA GLY A 15 9.05 -0.24 19.30
C GLY A 15 7.77 0.47 19.76
N LEU A 16 6.85 0.77 18.84
CA LEU A 16 5.58 1.43 19.21
C LEU A 16 4.63 0.46 19.92
N GLU A 17 4.66 -0.82 19.57
CA GLU A 17 3.90 -1.84 20.29
C GLU A 17 4.41 -2.01 21.73
N GLU A 18 5.73 -2.08 21.92
CA GLU A 18 6.31 -2.14 23.26
C GLU A 18 5.96 -0.91 24.11
N LEU A 19 5.93 0.28 23.50
CA LEU A 19 5.69 1.54 24.20
C LEU A 19 4.20 1.83 24.49
N LEU A 20 3.31 1.55 23.52
CA LEU A 20 1.90 1.98 23.55
C LEU A 20 0.93 0.81 23.76
N GLY A 21 1.45 -0.42 23.79
CA GLY A 21 0.70 -1.66 23.82
C GLY A 21 0.23 -2.13 22.44
N PRO A 22 -0.33 -3.36 22.34
CA PRO A 22 -0.59 -4.05 21.08
C PRO A 22 -1.42 -3.23 20.07
N THR A 23 -2.63 -2.82 20.46
CA THR A 23 -3.53 -2.15 19.52
C THR A 23 -3.07 -0.74 19.15
N ARG A 24 -2.66 0.07 20.14
CA ARG A 24 -2.32 1.48 19.89
C ARG A 24 -0.97 1.60 19.19
N GLY A 25 0.00 0.77 19.56
CA GLY A 25 1.30 0.72 18.92
C GLY A 25 1.21 0.27 17.47
N TYR A 26 0.45 -0.78 17.20
CA TYR A 26 0.21 -1.27 15.83
C TYR A 26 -0.44 -0.20 14.93
N LEU A 27 -1.49 0.46 15.40
CA LEU A 27 -2.13 1.55 14.66
C LEU A 27 -1.19 2.76 14.48
N ALA A 28 -0.42 3.12 15.51
CA ALA A 28 0.55 4.21 15.42
C ALA A 28 1.66 3.92 14.39
N ALA A 29 2.14 2.68 14.32
CA ALA A 29 3.12 2.26 13.31
C ALA A 29 2.57 2.34 11.89
N PHE A 30 1.29 2.01 11.68
CA PHE A 30 0.62 2.26 10.40
C PHE A 30 0.53 3.74 10.04
N VAL A 31 0.29 4.62 11.01
CA VAL A 31 0.33 6.07 10.77
C VAL A 31 1.73 6.51 10.33
N VAL A 32 2.79 5.99 10.95
CA VAL A 32 4.18 6.27 10.54
C VAL A 32 4.41 5.83 9.09
N TYR A 33 3.93 4.65 8.71
CA TYR A 33 4.03 4.16 7.33
C TYR A 33 3.21 5.02 6.36
N TRP A 34 1.90 5.17 6.55
CA TRP A 34 1.05 5.88 5.59
C TRP A 34 1.37 7.37 5.50
N VAL A 35 1.56 8.05 6.63
CA VAL A 35 1.84 9.49 6.63
C VAL A 35 3.30 9.74 6.26
N GLY A 36 4.24 9.07 6.92
CA GLY A 36 5.67 9.28 6.69
C GLY A 36 6.11 8.79 5.32
N TRP A 37 5.94 7.50 5.05
CA TRP A 37 6.44 6.86 3.83
C TRP A 37 5.53 7.02 2.63
N CYS A 38 4.21 6.96 2.78
CA CYS A 38 3.32 6.98 1.61
C CYS A 38 2.87 8.40 1.20
N LEU A 39 2.90 9.39 2.10
CA LEU A 39 2.49 10.76 1.79
C LEU A 39 3.65 11.76 1.83
N LEU A 40 4.31 11.92 2.98
CA LEU A 40 5.34 12.94 3.17
C LEU A 40 6.58 12.66 2.31
N PHE A 41 7.03 11.40 2.25
CA PHE A 41 8.18 11.04 1.46
C PHE A 41 7.98 11.28 -0.05
N PRO A 42 6.90 10.80 -0.73
CA PRO A 42 6.70 11.10 -2.15
C PRO A 42 6.49 12.58 -2.42
N LEU A 43 5.82 13.30 -1.51
CA LEU A 43 5.65 14.75 -1.61
C LEU A 43 7.00 15.48 -1.57
N TRP A 44 7.91 15.06 -0.70
CA TRP A 44 9.25 15.61 -0.58
C TRP A 44 10.15 15.22 -1.77
N PHE A 45 10.13 13.93 -2.15
CA PHE A 45 11.02 13.38 -3.17
C PHE A 45 10.63 13.77 -4.59
N LEU A 46 9.35 13.63 -4.96
CA LEU A 46 8.85 13.98 -6.29
C LEU A 46 8.44 15.45 -6.42
N GLY A 47 8.05 16.07 -5.31
CA GLY A 47 7.45 17.41 -5.30
C GLY A 47 5.97 17.43 -5.72
N LYS A 48 5.29 18.54 -5.41
CA LYS A 48 3.85 18.73 -5.65
C LYS A 48 3.43 18.56 -7.12
N LYS A 49 4.26 19.00 -8.06
CA LYS A 49 3.93 18.98 -9.50
C LYS A 49 3.91 17.56 -10.05
N GLU A 50 4.94 16.76 -9.75
CA GLU A 50 5.02 15.38 -10.22
C GLU A 50 4.02 14.48 -9.48
N LEU A 51 3.77 14.72 -8.20
CA LEU A 51 2.73 13.99 -7.47
C LEU A 51 1.34 14.17 -8.11
N LYS A 52 1.00 15.39 -8.55
CA LYS A 52 -0.24 15.64 -9.31
C LYS A 52 -0.27 14.91 -10.65
N ARG A 53 0.87 14.69 -11.29
CA ARG A 53 0.97 13.94 -12.55
C ARG A 53 0.78 12.44 -12.31
N VAL A 54 1.35 11.88 -11.25
CA VAL A 54 1.13 10.48 -10.84
C VAL A 54 -0.35 10.23 -10.57
N LEU A 55 -1.04 11.16 -9.92
CA LEU A 55 -2.48 11.08 -9.63
C LEU A 55 -3.37 11.48 -10.82
N SER A 56 -2.79 11.90 -11.95
CA SER A 56 -3.58 12.34 -13.10
C SER A 56 -4.20 11.13 -13.82
N PRO A 57 -5.44 11.26 -14.33
CA PRO A 57 -6.10 10.15 -15.02
C PRO A 57 -5.28 9.65 -16.20
N VAL A 58 -4.99 8.35 -16.22
CA VAL A 58 -4.34 7.72 -17.37
C VAL A 58 -5.39 7.49 -18.46
N ARG A 59 -5.05 7.88 -19.71
CA ARG A 59 -5.91 7.58 -20.86
C ARG A 59 -5.75 6.11 -21.23
N PHE A 60 -6.82 5.35 -21.09
CA PHE A 60 -6.83 3.93 -21.43
C PHE A 60 -6.71 3.71 -22.94
N SER A 61 -5.75 2.88 -23.35
CA SER A 61 -5.60 2.38 -24.72
C SER A 61 -6.48 1.14 -24.90
N ARG A 62 -7.30 1.10 -25.95
CA ARG A 62 -8.17 -0.05 -26.31
C ARG A 62 -7.39 -1.23 -26.94
N SER A 63 -6.22 -1.57 -26.40
CA SER A 63 -5.42 -2.70 -26.89
C SER A 63 -5.76 -4.00 -26.14
N GLY A 64 -5.49 -5.16 -26.73
CA GLY A 64 -5.69 -6.47 -26.09
C GLY A 64 -4.90 -6.65 -24.78
N ALA A 65 -3.79 -5.91 -24.61
CA ALA A 65 -3.03 -5.85 -23.35
C ALA A 65 -3.87 -5.27 -22.18
N MET A 66 -4.89 -4.47 -22.46
CA MET A 66 -5.81 -3.92 -21.46
C MET A 66 -6.63 -5.01 -20.78
N ALA A 67 -7.10 -6.01 -21.54
CA ALA A 67 -7.88 -7.11 -20.97
C ALA A 67 -7.04 -7.91 -19.97
N GLY A 68 -5.78 -8.21 -20.31
CA GLY A 68 -4.84 -8.86 -19.39
C GLY A 68 -4.57 -8.03 -18.14
N GLY A 69 -4.36 -6.71 -18.31
CA GLY A 69 -4.15 -5.79 -17.18
C GLY A 69 -5.36 -5.71 -16.22
N LEU A 70 -6.58 -5.68 -16.77
CA LEU A 70 -7.81 -5.67 -15.96
C LEU A 70 -8.00 -6.98 -15.19
N VAL A 71 -7.66 -8.13 -15.79
CA VAL A 71 -7.69 -9.42 -15.08
C VAL A 71 -6.69 -9.40 -13.92
N LEU A 72 -5.44 -8.99 -14.17
CA LEU A 72 -4.42 -8.91 -13.12
C LEU A 72 -4.81 -7.94 -11.99
N LEU A 73 -5.51 -6.85 -12.31
CA LEU A 73 -6.04 -5.91 -11.32
C LEU A 73 -7.20 -6.50 -10.50
N ALA A 74 -8.08 -7.27 -11.14
CA ALA A 74 -9.28 -7.84 -10.51
C ALA A 74 -8.97 -9.05 -9.63
N VAL A 75 -7.90 -9.81 -9.92
CA VAL A 75 -7.57 -11.05 -9.20
C VAL A 75 -7.42 -10.82 -7.68
N PRO A 76 -6.58 -9.89 -7.19
CA PRO A 76 -6.41 -9.69 -5.74
C PRO A 76 -7.72 -9.34 -5.00
N PRO A 77 -8.54 -8.34 -5.41
CA PRO A 77 -9.77 -8.03 -4.70
C PRO A 77 -10.81 -9.16 -4.80
N VAL A 78 -10.88 -9.89 -5.92
CA VAL A 78 -11.78 -11.05 -6.05
C VAL A 78 -11.38 -12.18 -5.11
N LEU A 79 -10.08 -12.49 -5.02
CA LEU A 79 -9.58 -13.50 -4.08
C LEU A 79 -9.81 -13.08 -2.63
N ALA A 80 -9.55 -11.82 -2.29
CA ALA A 80 -9.81 -11.30 -0.94
C ALA A 80 -11.31 -11.38 -0.58
N LEU A 81 -12.18 -11.08 -1.56
CA LEU A 81 -13.63 -11.22 -1.41
C LEU A 81 -14.02 -12.68 -1.14
N ALA A 82 -13.54 -13.59 -1.98
CA ALA A 82 -13.91 -15.01 -1.95
C ALA A 82 -13.39 -15.78 -0.73
N THR A 83 -12.32 -15.31 -0.09
CA THR A 83 -11.64 -16.03 1.01
C THR A 83 -11.93 -15.43 2.38
N VAL A 84 -11.55 -14.16 2.59
CA VAL A 84 -11.53 -13.54 3.92
C VAL A 84 -12.79 -12.69 4.14
N PHE A 85 -13.16 -11.88 3.16
CA PHE A 85 -14.20 -10.87 3.34
C PHE A 85 -15.57 -11.47 3.67
N VAL A 86 -16.00 -12.52 2.96
CA VAL A 86 -17.30 -13.17 3.17
C VAL A 86 -17.48 -13.64 4.62
N THR A 87 -16.42 -14.13 5.26
CA THR A 87 -16.46 -14.59 6.66
C THR A 87 -16.66 -13.46 7.68
N LYS A 88 -16.36 -12.20 7.28
CA LYS A 88 -16.44 -11.02 8.14
C LYS A 88 -17.71 -10.20 7.91
N ILE A 89 -18.44 -10.43 6.81
CA ILE A 89 -19.70 -9.73 6.49
C ILE A 89 -20.71 -9.76 7.67
N PRO A 90 -20.94 -10.88 8.37
CA PRO A 90 -21.92 -10.91 9.46
C PRO A 90 -21.59 -9.99 10.65
N GLN A 91 -20.32 -9.58 10.78
CA GLN A 91 -19.82 -8.73 11.86
C GLN A 91 -19.72 -7.26 11.43
N ALA A 92 -19.97 -6.95 10.14
CA ALA A 92 -19.79 -5.62 9.59
C ALA A 92 -21.02 -4.74 9.87
N THR A 93 -20.81 -3.65 10.61
CA THR A 93 -21.80 -2.58 10.70
C THR A 93 -21.63 -1.59 9.55
N VAL A 94 -22.67 -0.80 9.24
CA VAL A 94 -22.58 0.26 8.22
C VAL A 94 -21.42 1.22 8.52
N ALA A 95 -21.20 1.55 9.80
CA ALA A 95 -20.08 2.41 10.22
C ALA A 95 -18.73 1.77 9.90
N VAL A 96 -18.56 0.46 10.12
CA VAL A 96 -17.33 -0.26 9.79
C VAL A 96 -17.10 -0.28 8.29
N VAL A 97 -18.15 -0.51 7.48
CA VAL A 97 -18.03 -0.52 6.02
C VAL A 97 -17.63 0.84 5.48
N LEU A 98 -18.31 1.91 5.90
CA LEU A 98 -18.00 3.27 5.45
C LEU A 98 -16.61 3.71 5.94
N GLY A 99 -16.25 3.39 7.18
CA GLY A 99 -14.91 3.66 7.72
C GLY A 99 -13.82 2.92 6.94
N SER A 100 -14.05 1.63 6.65
CA SER A 100 -13.12 0.81 5.87
C SER A 100 -12.98 1.31 4.44
N LEU A 101 -14.07 1.75 3.81
CA LEU A 101 -14.03 2.33 2.46
C LEU A 101 -13.22 3.63 2.43
N GLY A 102 -13.46 4.53 3.38
CA GLY A 102 -12.70 5.77 3.49
C GLY A 102 -11.21 5.50 3.74
N LEU A 103 -10.89 4.59 4.66
CA LEU A 103 -9.52 4.21 4.95
C LEU A 103 -8.86 3.55 3.73
N ALA A 104 -9.54 2.62 3.06
CA ALA A 104 -9.07 1.92 1.86
C ALA A 104 -8.77 2.89 0.70
N ALA A 105 -9.61 3.92 0.53
CA ALA A 105 -9.39 4.93 -0.50
C ALA A 105 -8.13 5.76 -0.21
N VAL A 106 -7.91 6.15 1.05
CA VAL A 106 -6.76 6.96 1.44
C VAL A 106 -5.47 6.13 1.41
N ASN A 107 -5.44 4.98 2.09
CA ASN A 107 -4.23 4.17 2.19
C ASN A 107 -3.86 3.54 0.84
N GLY A 108 -4.83 3.01 0.08
CA GLY A 108 -4.59 2.42 -1.23
C GLY A 108 -4.02 3.43 -2.20
N THR A 109 -4.54 4.66 -2.20
CA THR A 109 -3.99 5.75 -3.03
C THR A 109 -2.56 6.12 -2.61
N ALA A 110 -2.31 6.27 -1.31
CA ALA A 110 -0.99 6.64 -0.81
C ALA A 110 0.07 5.55 -1.10
N GLU A 111 -0.30 4.29 -0.90
CA GLU A 111 0.56 3.14 -1.22
C GLU A 111 0.84 3.06 -2.71
N GLU A 112 -0.16 3.29 -3.57
CA GLU A 112 0.03 3.29 -5.01
C GLU A 112 0.99 4.39 -5.47
N VAL A 113 0.87 5.60 -4.90
CA VAL A 113 1.80 6.71 -5.14
C VAL A 113 3.23 6.31 -4.81
N LEU A 114 3.45 5.69 -3.65
CA LEU A 114 4.79 5.29 -3.24
C LEU A 114 5.34 4.15 -4.09
N TRP A 115 4.61 3.05 -4.19
CA TRP A 115 5.13 1.80 -4.75
C TRP A 115 5.16 1.80 -6.27
N ARG A 116 4.20 2.45 -6.93
CA ARG A 116 4.11 2.47 -8.40
C ARG A 116 4.45 3.85 -8.92
N GLY A 117 3.94 4.91 -8.29
CA GLY A 117 4.19 6.29 -8.70
C GLY A 117 5.67 6.68 -8.68
N VAL A 118 6.32 6.58 -7.51
CA VAL A 118 7.73 6.99 -7.35
C VAL A 118 8.66 6.18 -8.26
N TYR A 119 8.54 4.86 -8.27
CA TYR A 119 9.48 3.99 -8.98
C TYR A 119 9.33 4.04 -10.50
N ILE A 120 8.10 4.04 -11.03
CA ILE A 120 7.87 4.16 -12.48
C ILE A 120 8.35 5.53 -12.97
N ARG A 121 8.20 6.58 -12.15
CA ARG A 121 8.62 7.94 -12.51
C ARG A 121 10.14 8.10 -12.51
N GLU A 122 10.82 7.50 -11.53
CA GLU A 122 12.27 7.55 -11.35
C GLU A 122 13.00 6.66 -12.37
N PHE A 123 12.43 5.50 -12.72
CA PHE A 123 13.05 4.54 -13.63
C PHE A 123 12.17 4.29 -14.87
N PRO A 124 11.96 5.31 -15.73
CA PRO A 124 11.10 5.18 -16.90
C PRO A 124 11.69 4.18 -17.90
N GLY A 125 10.87 3.22 -18.33
CA GLY A 125 11.25 2.20 -19.32
C GLY A 125 12.09 1.04 -18.77
N ASP A 126 12.49 1.08 -17.49
CA ASP A 126 13.20 -0.03 -16.85
C ASP A 126 12.22 -0.92 -16.08
N MET A 127 11.88 -2.08 -16.66
CA MET A 127 10.93 -3.01 -16.06
C MET A 127 11.40 -3.55 -14.70
N LEU A 128 12.70 -3.78 -14.53
CA LEU A 128 13.23 -4.37 -13.31
C LEU A 128 13.12 -3.39 -12.15
N ARG A 129 13.58 -2.15 -12.34
CA ARG A 129 13.62 -1.13 -11.29
C ARG A 129 12.29 -0.41 -11.09
N GLY A 130 11.51 -0.23 -12.15
CA GLY A 130 10.23 0.46 -12.11
C GLY A 130 9.06 -0.40 -11.64
N PHE A 131 9.11 -1.73 -11.86
CA PHE A 131 7.98 -2.63 -11.58
C PHE A 131 8.34 -3.80 -10.66
N LEU A 132 9.33 -4.62 -11.03
CA LEU A 132 9.63 -5.85 -10.26
C LEU A 132 10.21 -5.53 -8.87
N TYR A 133 11.20 -4.64 -8.81
CA TYR A 133 11.83 -4.23 -7.56
C TYR A 133 10.85 -3.66 -6.53
N PRO A 134 9.99 -2.68 -6.85
CA PRO A 134 8.99 -2.19 -5.90
C PRO A 134 7.90 -3.22 -5.58
N THR A 135 7.55 -4.11 -6.50
CA THR A 135 6.59 -5.19 -6.22
C THR A 135 7.13 -6.16 -5.17
N LEU A 136 8.38 -6.60 -5.32
CA LEU A 136 9.05 -7.43 -4.31
C LEU A 136 9.20 -6.68 -2.99
N GLY A 137 9.56 -5.39 -3.05
CA GLY A 137 9.64 -4.52 -1.89
C GLY A 137 8.31 -4.42 -1.13
N PHE A 138 7.20 -4.21 -1.85
CA PHE A 138 5.86 -4.16 -1.29
C PHE A 138 5.46 -5.49 -0.64
N ALA A 139 5.73 -6.62 -1.31
CA ALA A 139 5.45 -7.93 -0.74
C ALA A 139 6.24 -8.17 0.55
N LEU A 140 7.55 -7.92 0.54
CA LEU A 140 8.42 -8.11 1.69
C LEU A 140 8.13 -7.12 2.83
N TRP A 141 7.64 -5.92 2.52
CA TRP A 141 7.27 -4.94 3.54
C TRP A 141 6.24 -5.49 4.53
N HIS A 142 5.34 -6.38 4.10
CA HIS A 142 4.35 -7.00 4.98
C HIS A 142 4.96 -7.84 6.11
N LEU A 143 6.25 -8.20 6.04
CA LEU A 143 6.96 -8.82 7.15
C LEU A 143 7.07 -7.88 8.36
N ALA A 144 7.06 -6.56 8.18
CA ALA A 144 7.12 -5.60 9.28
C ALA A 144 5.90 -5.66 10.21
N PRO A 145 4.65 -5.45 9.74
CA PRO A 145 3.48 -5.60 10.60
C PRO A 145 3.29 -7.03 11.14
N GLN A 146 3.69 -8.05 10.38
CA GLN A 146 3.60 -9.47 10.80
C GLN A 146 4.60 -9.83 11.91
N ALA A 147 5.64 -9.03 12.12
CA ALA A 147 6.63 -9.28 13.17
C ALA A 147 6.03 -9.19 14.58
N VAL A 148 4.95 -8.43 14.74
CA VAL A 148 4.29 -8.21 16.02
C VAL A 148 2.90 -8.88 16.11
N HIS A 149 2.33 -9.25 14.96
CA HIS A 149 1.14 -10.10 14.87
C HIS A 149 1.45 -11.33 14.00
N PRO A 150 1.91 -12.46 14.59
CA PRO A 150 2.09 -13.69 13.83
C PRO A 150 0.74 -14.20 13.33
N LEU A 151 0.75 -14.77 12.12
CA LEU A 151 -0.41 -15.42 11.50
C LEU A 151 -1.03 -16.45 12.46
N SER A 152 -2.18 -16.11 13.05
CA SER A 152 -3.04 -17.02 13.81
C SER A 152 -3.91 -17.85 12.90
#